data_AF-A0A3P7YXB0-F1
#
_entry.id   AF-A0A3P7YXB0-F1
#
_cell.length_a   1.000
_cell.length_b   1.000
_cell.length_c   1.000
_cell.angle_alpha   90.00
_cell.angle_beta   90.00
_cell.angle_gamma   90.00
#
_symmetry.space_group_name_H-M   'P 1'
#
loop_
_entity.id
_entity.type
_entity.pdbx_description
1 polymer ?
#
loop_
_entity_poly.entity_id
_entity_poly.type
_entity_poly.pdbx_seq_one_letter_code
_entity_poly.pdbx_strand_id
1 'polypeptide(L)'
;MCSFIKKVELKAHGRFGQVWLGRFSSPDDQNDFNLNSSQLSLSKNKKEIDVAIKIFTSNEKRSWETEVALFNVPGLEHVNILQYYGADQVS
;
A
#
# COMPACT_ATOMS: atom_id res chain seq x y z
N MET A 1 -1.26 -6.97 15.58
CA MET A 1 -0.24 -5.92 15.33
C MET A 1 -0.66 -5.15 14.08
N CYS A 2 -0.59 -3.82 14.09
CA CYS A 2 -1.04 -3.00 12.95
C CYS A 2 0.03 -2.99 11.84
N SER A 3 -0.38 -3.23 10.60
CA SER A 3 0.43 -2.93 9.42
C SER A 3 0.71 -1.43 9.32
N PHE A 4 1.90 -1.06 8.87
CA PHE A 4 2.28 0.34 8.69
C PHE A 4 2.76 0.61 7.27
N ILE A 5 2.43 1.79 6.75
CA ILE A 5 2.90 2.31 5.48
C ILE A 5 3.84 3.48 5.74
N LYS A 6 5.05 3.43 5.16
CA LYS A 6 5.98 4.56 5.17
C LYS A 6 5.90 5.29 3.84
N LYS A 7 5.72 6.61 3.87
CA LYS A 7 5.85 7.47 2.68
C LYS A 7 7.33 7.68 2.38
N VAL A 8 7.78 7.33 1.17
CA VAL A 8 9.20 7.31 0.79
C VAL A 8 9.57 8.48 -0.13
N GLU A 9 8.97 8.57 -1.31
CA GLU A 9 9.39 9.52 -2.35
C GLU A 9 8.18 10.06 -3.12
N LEU A 10 8.16 11.35 -3.44
CA LEU A 10 7.13 11.93 -4.29
C LEU A 10 7.40 11.52 -5.75
N LYS A 11 6.43 10.85 -6.38
CA LYS A 11 6.56 10.36 -7.76
C LYS A 11 5.89 11.27 -8.77
N ALA A 12 4.72 11.81 -8.44
CA ALA A 12 3.98 12.66 -9.36
C ALA A 12 2.97 13.59 -8.66
N HIS A 13 2.58 14.65 -9.36
CA HIS A 13 1.40 15.46 -9.06
C HIS A 13 0.32 15.11 -10.07
N GLY A 14 -0.83 14.64 -9.58
CA GLY A 14 -1.98 14.35 -10.44
C GLY A 14 -2.82 15.60 -10.70
N ARG A 15 -3.92 15.43 -11.44
CA ARG A 15 -4.99 16.45 -11.52
C ARG A 15 -5.53 16.76 -10.12
N PHE A 16 -5.64 15.73 -9.29
CA PHE A 16 -5.98 15.81 -7.88
C PHE A 16 -4.99 14.95 -7.09
N GLY A 17 -4.53 15.50 -5.97
CA GLY A 17 -3.60 14.84 -5.07
C GLY A 17 -2.20 14.59 -5.63
N GLN A 18 -1.34 14.06 -4.75
CA GLN A 18 0.04 13.69 -5.02
C GLN A 18 0.21 12.18 -4.93
N VAL A 19 0.95 11.60 -5.86
CA VAL A 19 1.31 10.17 -5.84
C VAL A 19 2.71 10.01 -5.26
N TRP A 20 2.81 9.22 -4.21
CA TRP A 20 4.03 8.90 -3.51
C TRP A 20 4.36 7.41 -3.62
N LEU A 21 5.64 7.09 -3.72
CA LEU A 21 6.13 5.75 -3.40
C LEU A 21 6.00 5.53 -1.89
N GLY A 22 5.34 4.45 -1.53
CA GLY A 22 5.18 3.95 -0.18
C GLY A 22 5.87 2.62 0.02
N ARG A 23 6.14 2.28 1.27
CA ARG A 23 6.63 0.96 1.66
C ARG A 23 5.73 0.39 2.76
N PHE A 24 5.01 -0.67 2.42
CA PHE A 24 4.11 -1.39 3.33
C PHE A 24 4.86 -2.55 3.98
N SER A 25 4.72 -2.69 5.30
CA SER A 25 5.27 -3.80 6.07
C SER A 25 4.14 -4.52 6.81
N SER A 26 3.97 -5.81 6.54
CA SER A 26 3.06 -6.66 7.31
C SER A 26 3.78 -7.15 8.57
N PRO A 27 3.20 -6.99 9.78
CA PRO A 27 3.73 -7.60 10.97
C PRO A 27 3.43 -9.11 10.94
N ASP A 28 4.43 -9.86 10.46
CA ASP A 28 4.72 -11.29 10.70
C ASP A 28 3.76 -12.38 10.22
N ASP A 29 4.34 -13.33 9.47
CA ASP A 29 4.10 -14.76 9.67
C ASP A 29 5.37 -15.36 10.31
N GLN A 30 5.53 -15.27 11.64
CA GLN A 30 6.57 -16.02 12.36
C GLN A 30 6.12 -17.47 12.57
N ASN A 31 6.01 -18.27 11.50
CA ASN A 31 5.72 -19.70 11.59
C ASN A 31 6.53 -20.56 10.60
N ASP A 32 7.82 -20.27 10.42
CA ASP A 32 8.74 -21.22 9.79
C ASP A 32 9.48 -22.01 10.89
N PHE A 33 8.78 -23.00 11.47
CA PHE A 33 9.38 -24.05 12.28
C PHE A 33 10.35 -24.87 11.40
N ASN A 34 11.62 -24.93 11.81
CA ASN A 34 12.71 -25.78 11.27
C ASN A 34 13.19 -25.51 9.83
N LEU A 35 14.04 -24.49 9.68
CA LEU A 35 14.97 -24.40 8.55
C LEU A 35 16.42 -24.23 9.05
N ASN A 36 17.30 -25.05 8.49
CA ASN A 36 18.70 -25.25 8.85
C ASN A 36 19.57 -24.00 8.61
N SER A 37 20.57 -23.81 9.49
CA SER A 37 21.41 -22.60 9.62
C SER A 37 22.10 -22.11 8.33
N SER A 38 22.24 -22.96 7.31
CA SER A 38 22.77 -22.62 5.98
C SER A 38 21.77 -21.90 5.06
N GLN A 39 20.48 -21.84 5.41
CA GLN A 39 19.46 -21.05 4.71
C GLN A 39 19.09 -19.75 5.45
N LEU A 40 19.60 -19.57 6.67
CA LEU A 40 19.38 -18.39 7.52
C LEU A 40 20.01 -17.10 6.94
N SER A 41 20.97 -17.22 6.03
CA SER A 41 21.60 -16.08 5.35
C SER A 41 20.80 -15.52 4.17
N LEU A 42 19.73 -16.20 3.73
CA LEU A 42 18.80 -15.74 2.69
C LEU A 42 17.44 -15.31 3.26
N SER A 43 17.14 -15.60 4.53
CA SER A 43 15.85 -15.28 5.17
C SER A 43 15.80 -13.92 5.87
N LYS A 44 16.75 -13.03 5.60
CA LYS A 44 16.68 -11.62 6.01
C LYS A 44 15.83 -10.79 5.04
N ASN A 45 14.84 -11.39 4.38
CA ASN A 45 13.95 -10.71 3.45
C ASN A 45 12.74 -10.15 4.20
N LYS A 46 13.01 -9.03 4.87
CA LYS A 46 12.02 -8.05 5.30
C LYS A 46 10.95 -7.92 4.20
N LYS A 47 9.73 -8.43 4.44
CA LYS A 47 8.59 -8.43 3.50
C LYS A 47 8.01 -7.02 3.37
N GLU A 48 8.85 -6.09 2.96
CA GLU A 48 8.50 -4.74 2.57
C GLU A 48 8.07 -4.77 1.11
N ILE A 49 6.82 -4.40 0.85
CA ILE A 49 6.30 -4.25 -0.51
C ILE A 49 6.24 -2.76 -0.84
N ASP A 50 6.67 -2.41 -2.05
CA ASP A 50 6.52 -1.06 -2.57
C ASP A 50 5.06 -0.87 -3.04
N VAL A 51 4.46 0.25 -2.65
CA VAL A 51 3.05 0.59 -2.95
C VAL A 51 2.95 2.03 -3.47
N ALA A 52 1.90 2.34 -4.22
CA ALA A 52 1.56 3.72 -4.53
C ALA A 52 0.63 4.28 -3.47
N ILE A 53 0.94 5.46 -2.92
CA ILE A 53 0.08 6.19 -1.99
C ILE A 53 -0.38 7.45 -2.69
N LYS A 54 -1.70 7.63 -2.85
CA LYS A 54 -2.27 8.86 -3.37
C LYS A 54 -2.84 9.70 -2.24
N ILE A 55 -2.26 10.88 -2.03
CA ILE A 55 -2.59 11.78 -0.93
C ILE A 55 -3.35 12.97 -1.49
N PHE A 56 -4.50 13.26 -0.90
CA PHE A 56 -5.36 14.40 -1.25
C PHE A 56 -5.36 15.41 -0.12
N THR A 57 -5.49 16.68 -0.46
CA THR A 57 -5.72 17.76 0.52
C THR A 57 -7.19 17.80 0.95
N SER A 58 -7.49 18.46 2.08
CA SER A 58 -8.87 18.61 2.57
C SER A 58 -9.81 19.27 1.55
N ASN A 59 -9.28 20.13 0.68
CA ASN A 59 -10.04 20.80 -0.39
C ASN A 59 -10.43 19.85 -1.53
N GLU A 60 -9.74 18.71 -1.65
CA GLU A 60 -9.95 17.70 -2.69
C GLU A 60 -10.75 16.49 -2.16
N LYS A 61 -11.41 16.63 -1.01
CA LYS A 61 -12.18 15.56 -0.35
C LYS A 61 -13.16 14.86 -1.29
N ARG A 62 -13.92 15.61 -2.10
CA ARG A 62 -14.87 15.04 -3.06
C ARG A 62 -14.20 14.18 -4.12
N SER A 63 -13.02 14.58 -4.59
CA SER A 63 -12.24 13.80 -5.56
C SER A 63 -11.73 12.51 -4.94
N TRP A 64 -11.27 12.56 -3.68
CA TRP A 64 -10.89 11.37 -2.92
C TRP A 64 -12.07 10.42 -2.71
N GLU A 65 -13.22 10.93 -2.22
CA GLU A 65 -14.45 10.13 -2.03
C GLU A 65 -14.89 9.44 -3.33
N THR A 66 -14.80 10.15 -4.46
CA THR A 66 -15.15 9.61 -5.77
C THR A 66 -14.21 8.47 -6.18
N GLU A 67 -12.89 8.61 -5.97
CA GLU A 67 -11.93 7.55 -6.29
C GLU A 67 -12.11 6.33 -5.37
N VAL A 68 -12.33 6.54 -4.07
CA VAL A 68 -12.62 5.45 -3.12
C VAL A 68 -13.89 4.71 -3.52
N ALA A 69 -14.95 5.42 -3.91
CA ALA A 69 -16.18 4.80 -4.38
C ALA A 69 -15.96 4.01 -5.67
N LEU A 70 -15.16 4.55 -6.61
CA LEU A 70 -14.85 3.90 -7.88
C LEU A 70 -14.08 2.60 -7.67
N PHE A 71 -13.01 2.61 -6.85
CA PHE A 71 -12.20 1.40 -6.62
C PHE A 71 -12.92 0.30 -5.83
N ASN A 72 -13.98 0.63 -5.10
CA ASN A 72 -14.80 -0.32 -4.35
C ASN A 72 -16.02 -0.86 -5.14
N VAL A 73 -16.15 -0.54 -6.43
CA VAL A 73 -17.24 -1.08 -7.27
C VAL A 73 -17.13 -2.61 -7.36
N PRO A 74 -18.22 -3.36 -7.08
CA PRO A 74 -18.21 -4.82 -7.19
C PRO A 74 -17.83 -5.29 -8.61
N GLY A 75 -16.91 -6.25 -8.69
CA GLY A 75 -16.43 -6.80 -9.97
C GLY A 75 -15.38 -5.95 -10.69
N LEU A 76 -14.87 -4.88 -10.08
CA LEU A 76 -13.78 -4.10 -10.65
C LEU A 76 -12.42 -4.82 -10.59
N GLU A 77 -12.26 -5.78 -9.67
CA GLU A 77 -11.02 -6.53 -9.53
C GLU A 77 -10.70 -7.32 -10.80
N HIS A 78 -9.59 -6.97 -11.44
CA HIS A 78 -9.18 -7.55 -12.71
C HIS A 78 -7.67 -7.37 -12.90
N VAL A 79 -7.00 -8.33 -13.55
CA VAL A 79 -5.54 -8.32 -13.77
C VAL A 79 -5.04 -7.09 -14.55
N ASN A 80 -5.87 -6.53 -15.43
CA ASN A 80 -5.56 -5.33 -16.22
C ASN A 80 -6.04 -4.02 -15.57
N ILE A 81 -6.54 -4.07 -14.33
CA ILE A 81 -6.96 -2.90 -13.57
C ILE A 81 -6.03 -2.77 -12.36
N LEU A 82 -5.72 -1.53 -11.97
CA LEU A 82 -4.84 -1.28 -10.84
C LEU A 82 -5.41 -1.88 -9.56
N GLN A 83 -4.63 -2.70 -8.87
CA GLN A 83 -5.01 -3.29 -7.59
C GLN A 83 -5.14 -2.19 -6.53
N TYR A 84 -6.31 -2.12 -5.91
CA TYR A 84 -6.59 -1.22 -4.81
C TYR A 84 -6.40 -1.92 -3.47
N TYR A 85 -5.56 -1.34 -2.60
CA TYR A 85 -5.27 -1.91 -1.27
C TYR A 85 -6.15 -1.33 -0.16
N GLY A 86 -6.63 -0.10 -0.32
CA GLY A 86 -7.44 0.58 0.68
C GLY A 86 -7.26 2.10 0.66
N ALA A 87 -8.02 2.76 1.53
CA ALA A 87 -7.93 4.19 1.81
C ALA A 87 -8.00 4.43 3.31
N ASP A 88 -7.35 5.51 3.73
CA ASP A 88 -7.32 5.95 5.11
C ASP A 88 -7.50 7.47 5.15
N GLN A 89 -8.11 7.97 6.23
CA GLN A 89 -8.32 9.37 6.48
C GLN A 89 -7.77 9.73 7.86
N VAL A 90 -6.76 10.61 7.87
CA VAL A 90 -6.26 11.18 9.12
C VAL A 90 -7.29 12.19 9.62
N SER A 91 -7.90 11.92 10.78
CA SER A 91 -8.86 12.78 11.49
C SER A 91 -8.18 13.95 12.17
#